data_AF-A0A0F5PKA5-F1
#
_entry.id   AF-A0A0F5PKA5-F1
#
_cell.length_a   1.000
_cell.length_b   1.000
_cell.length_c   1.000
_cell.angle_alpha   90.00
_cell.angle_beta   90.00
_cell.angle_gamma   90.00
#
_symmetry.space_group_name_H-M   'P 1'
#
loop_
_entity.id
_entity.type
_entity.pdbx_description
1 polymer ?
#
loop_
_entity_poly.entity_id
_entity_poly.type
_entity_poly.pdbx_seq_one_letter_code
_entity_poly.pdbx_strand_id
1 'polypeptide(L)'
;MALPRKGTNSIPSKDCTNPKSIKSILENPEIADLDKSGEIGVGEAILLGIALSANALTNGLGAGLLGFSPFAISFTTAIGSFISVWGGVKLGSKVANIKIGSFTIGQFGTVISGIILLIIAYKALF
;
A
#
# COMPACT_ATOMS: atom_id res chain seq x y z
N MET A 1 -52.16 -25.66 7.82
CA MET A 1 -50.77 -26.09 8.12
C MET A 1 -49.96 -25.95 6.85
N ALA A 2 -49.01 -25.02 6.83
CA ALA A 2 -48.04 -24.87 5.74
C ALA A 2 -46.64 -24.91 6.39
N LEU A 3 -45.77 -25.78 5.86
CA LEU A 3 -44.43 -26.02 6.38
C LEU A 3 -43.49 -24.84 6.05
N PRO A 4 -42.48 -24.56 6.90
CA PRO A 4 -41.57 -23.43 6.73
C PRO A 4 -40.53 -23.68 5.63
N ARG A 5 -40.32 -22.68 4.77
CA ARG A 5 -39.21 -22.64 3.80
C ARG A 5 -37.92 -22.29 4.54
N LYS A 6 -37.13 -23.32 4.86
CA LYS A 6 -35.76 -23.23 5.36
C LYS A 6 -34.89 -22.52 4.31
N GLY A 7 -34.68 -21.22 4.50
CA GLY A 7 -33.68 -20.44 3.77
C GLY A 7 -32.29 -20.86 4.25
N THR A 8 -31.79 -21.95 3.68
CA THR A 8 -30.37 -22.31 3.78
C THR A 8 -29.60 -21.24 3.01
N ASN A 9 -29.27 -20.15 3.69
CA ASN A 9 -28.26 -19.22 3.21
C ASN A 9 -26.93 -19.97 3.35
N SER A 10 -26.58 -20.71 2.30
CA SER A 10 -25.24 -21.21 2.07
C SER A 10 -24.30 -20.01 2.08
N ILE A 11 -23.71 -19.76 3.24
CA ILE A 11 -22.50 -18.95 3.38
C ILE A 11 -21.56 -19.44 2.28
N PRO A 12 -21.12 -18.56 1.35
CA PRO A 12 -20.36 -19.01 0.20
C PRO A 12 -19.05 -19.64 0.70
N SER A 13 -18.97 -20.95 0.52
CA SER A 13 -17.76 -21.73 0.74
C SER A 13 -16.77 -21.42 -0.37
N LYS A 14 -15.61 -20.88 0.04
CA LYS A 14 -14.29 -20.97 -0.60
C LYS A 14 -14.14 -20.35 -1.99
N ASP A 15 -13.43 -19.23 -2.04
CA ASP A 15 -12.44 -19.01 -3.11
C ASP A 15 -11.03 -19.10 -2.48
N CYS A 16 -10.62 -20.34 -2.24
CA CYS A 16 -9.21 -20.67 -2.09
C CYS A 16 -8.66 -20.79 -3.51
N THR A 17 -7.55 -20.13 -3.82
CA THR A 17 -6.82 -20.13 -5.12
C THR A 17 -7.20 -19.07 -6.15
N ASN A 18 -7.18 -17.81 -5.73
CA ASN A 18 -6.56 -16.81 -6.58
C ASN A 18 -5.22 -16.44 -5.93
N PRO A 19 -4.05 -16.70 -6.56
CA PRO A 19 -2.82 -16.11 -6.06
C PRO A 19 -3.08 -14.60 -6.06
N LYS A 20 -3.25 -14.00 -4.86
CA LYS A 20 -3.45 -12.56 -4.71
C LYS A 20 -2.32 -11.91 -5.48
N SER A 21 -2.64 -11.38 -6.65
CA SER A 21 -1.63 -10.84 -7.54
C SER A 21 -0.89 -9.75 -6.77
N ILE A 22 0.40 -9.60 -7.04
CA ILE A 22 1.22 -8.55 -6.42
C ILE A 22 0.53 -7.19 -6.58
N LYS A 23 -0.17 -6.98 -7.72
CA LYS A 23 -1.02 -5.81 -7.95
C LYS A 23 -2.14 -5.66 -6.94
N SER A 24 -2.87 -6.73 -6.63
CA SER A 24 -3.96 -6.72 -5.65
C SER A 24 -3.45 -6.42 -4.24
N ILE A 25 -2.27 -6.93 -3.89
CA ILE A 25 -1.61 -6.66 -2.60
C ILE A 25 -1.18 -5.19 -2.51
N LEU A 26 -0.72 -4.59 -3.62
CA LEU A 26 -0.40 -3.16 -3.68
C LEU A 26 -1.63 -2.26 -3.62
N GLU A 27 -2.75 -2.65 -4.25
CA GLU A 27 -4.00 -1.88 -4.22
C GLU A 27 -4.64 -1.91 -2.83
N ASN A 28 -4.57 -3.06 -2.14
CA ASN A 28 -5.18 -3.25 -0.82
C ASN A 28 -4.18 -3.97 0.09
N PRO A 29 -3.19 -3.28 0.69
CA PRO A 29 -2.15 -3.92 1.51
C PRO A 29 -2.69 -4.71 2.71
N GLU A 30 -3.89 -4.37 3.18
CA GLU A 30 -4.65 -5.13 4.18
C GLU A 30 -4.91 -6.59 3.79
N ILE A 31 -4.92 -6.93 2.50
CA ILE A 31 -5.09 -8.32 2.07
C ILE A 31 -3.82 -9.15 2.27
N ALA A 32 -2.68 -8.53 2.59
CA ALA A 32 -1.46 -9.26 2.93
C ALA A 32 -1.50 -9.84 4.35
N ASP A 33 -2.42 -9.36 5.20
CA ASP A 33 -2.81 -10.04 6.44
C ASP A 33 -3.60 -11.31 6.06
N LEU A 34 -2.87 -12.41 5.89
CA LEU A 34 -3.38 -13.70 5.45
C LEU A 34 -4.05 -14.43 6.61
N ASP A 35 -3.57 -14.22 7.83
CA ASP A 35 -4.12 -14.82 9.04
C ASP A 35 -5.25 -14.00 9.68
N LYS A 36 -5.50 -12.78 9.19
CA LYS A 36 -6.52 -11.84 9.67
C LYS A 36 -6.36 -11.49 11.14
N SER A 37 -5.12 -11.47 11.63
CA SER A 37 -4.81 -11.12 13.01
C SER A 37 -4.97 -9.62 13.27
N GLY A 38 -4.98 -8.79 12.23
CA GLY A 38 -4.96 -7.33 12.33
C GLY A 38 -3.55 -6.78 12.60
N GLU A 39 -2.53 -7.64 12.66
CA GLU A 39 -1.12 -7.27 12.70
C GLU A 39 -0.39 -7.85 11.50
N ILE A 40 0.78 -7.29 11.16
CA ILE A 40 1.58 -7.79 10.04
C ILE A 40 2.70 -8.65 10.62
N GLY A 41 2.60 -9.96 10.44
CA GLY A 41 3.63 -10.91 10.81
C GLY A 41 4.88 -10.79 9.93
N VAL A 42 5.97 -11.46 10.31
CA VAL A 42 7.25 -11.40 9.57
C VAL A 42 7.09 -11.89 8.12
N GLY A 43 6.35 -12.98 7.90
CA GLY A 43 6.13 -13.52 6.54
C GLY A 43 5.30 -12.58 5.66
N GLU A 44 4.29 -11.96 6.23
CA GLU A 44 3.40 -11.00 5.54
C GLU A 44 4.15 -9.70 5.24
N ALA A 45 5.00 -9.25 6.16
CA ALA A 45 5.88 -8.11 5.97
C ALA A 45 6.88 -8.34 4.83
N ILE A 46 7.42 -9.56 4.68
CA ILE A 46 8.29 -9.92 3.55
C ILE A 46 7.50 -9.84 2.23
N LEU A 47 6.29 -10.39 2.19
CA LEU A 47 5.43 -10.35 0.99
C LEU A 47 5.09 -8.90 0.59
N LEU A 48 4.68 -8.07 1.54
CA LEU A 48 4.44 -6.64 1.34
C LEU A 48 5.70 -5.89 0.90
N GLY A 49 6.85 -6.22 1.50
CA GLY A 49 8.14 -5.64 1.16
C GLY A 49 8.55 -5.96 -0.28
N ILE A 50 8.38 -7.20 -0.72
CA ILE A 50 8.62 -7.59 -2.12
C ILE A 50 7.70 -6.81 -3.06
N ALA A 51 6.41 -6.74 -2.73
CA ALA A 51 5.45 -6.00 -3.53
C ALA A 51 5.85 -4.51 -3.67
N LEU A 52 6.18 -3.86 -2.55
CA LEU A 52 6.60 -2.45 -2.52
C LEU A 52 7.93 -2.23 -3.26
N SER A 53 8.86 -3.18 -3.20
CA SER A 53 10.18 -3.09 -3.84
C SER A 53 10.13 -3.09 -5.37
N ALA A 54 9.04 -3.55 -5.97
CA ALA A 54 8.86 -3.56 -7.42
C ALA A 54 8.99 -2.16 -8.06
N ASN A 55 8.50 -1.12 -7.38
CA ASN A 55 8.67 0.28 -7.83
C ASN A 55 10.15 0.71 -7.82
N ALA A 56 10.87 0.36 -6.75
CA ALA A 56 12.30 0.65 -6.63
C ALA A 56 13.14 -0.08 -7.69
N LEU A 57 12.78 -1.33 -8.02
CA LEU A 57 13.44 -2.10 -9.08
C LEU A 57 13.28 -1.44 -10.46
N THR A 58 12.07 -1.02 -10.82
CA THR A 58 11.81 -0.30 -12.08
C THR A 58 12.63 0.99 -12.18
N ASN A 59 12.66 1.79 -11.10
CA ASN A 59 13.44 3.02 -11.05
C ASN A 59 14.95 2.75 -11.11
N GLY A 60 15.42 1.71 -10.41
CA GLY A 60 16.83 1.31 -10.39
C GLY A 60 17.33 0.83 -11.74
N LEU A 61 16.53 0.02 -12.44
CA LEU A 61 16.81 -0.40 -13.82
C LEU A 61 16.82 0.80 -14.78
N GLY A 62 15.81 1.68 -14.68
CA GLY A 62 15.73 2.90 -15.50
C GLY A 62 16.95 3.80 -15.31
N ALA A 63 17.36 4.04 -14.07
CA ALA A 63 18.56 4.81 -13.76
C ALA A 63 19.86 4.10 -14.22
N GLY A 64 19.94 2.78 -14.09
CA GLY A 64 21.07 2.00 -14.61
C GLY A 64 21.22 2.12 -16.13
N LEU A 65 20.10 2.12 -16.87
CA LEU A 65 20.08 2.35 -18.32
C LEU A 65 20.54 3.76 -18.71
N LEU A 66 20.36 4.76 -17.82
CA LEU A 66 20.87 6.12 -18.00
C LEU A 66 22.37 6.26 -17.65
N GLY A 67 23.06 5.15 -17.32
CA GLY A 67 24.49 5.12 -17.04
C GLY A 67 24.86 5.44 -15.58
N PHE A 68 23.89 5.52 -14.66
CA PHE A 68 24.19 5.65 -13.24
C PHE A 68 24.76 4.33 -12.68
N SER A 69 25.63 4.43 -11.66
CA SER A 69 26.23 3.24 -11.03
C SER A 69 25.17 2.38 -10.32
N PRO A 70 24.99 1.10 -10.71
CA PRO A 70 23.99 0.22 -10.10
C PRO A 70 24.12 0.11 -8.58
N PHE A 71 25.35 0.11 -8.08
CA PHE A 71 25.63 0.01 -6.65
C PHE A 71 25.16 1.25 -5.89
N ALA A 72 25.47 2.45 -6.41
CA ALA A 72 25.09 3.71 -5.78
C ALA A 72 23.56 3.89 -5.73
N ILE A 73 22.87 3.54 -6.82
CA ILE A 73 21.41 3.66 -6.91
C ILE A 73 20.75 2.66 -5.96
N SER A 74 21.21 1.41 -5.95
CA SER A 74 20.64 0.36 -5.08
C SER A 74 20.80 0.72 -3.61
N PHE A 75 21.99 1.18 -3.22
CA PHE A 75 22.28 1.57 -1.84
C PHE A 75 21.45 2.78 -1.40
N THR A 76 21.39 3.82 -2.23
CA THR A 76 20.60 5.03 -1.95
C THR A 76 19.11 4.70 -1.87
N THR A 77 18.61 3.86 -2.78
CA THR A 77 17.20 3.46 -2.82
C THR A 77 16.84 2.59 -1.62
N ALA A 78 17.72 1.68 -1.20
CA ALA A 78 17.52 0.87 -0.01
C ALA A 78 17.41 1.74 1.26
N ILE A 79 18.36 2.66 1.46
CA ILE A 79 18.34 3.58 2.61
C ILE A 79 17.12 4.50 2.56
N GLY A 80 16.86 5.11 1.40
CA GLY A 80 15.72 6.00 1.20
C GLY A 80 14.38 5.30 1.46
N SER A 81 14.22 4.08 0.95
CA SER A 81 13.02 3.26 1.17
C SER A 81 12.85 2.91 2.64
N PHE A 82 13.93 2.49 3.31
CA PHE A 82 13.88 2.16 4.73
C PHE A 82 13.47 3.36 5.59
N ILE A 83 14.12 4.52 5.39
CA ILE A 83 13.81 5.74 6.13
C ILE A 83 12.38 6.22 5.85
N SER A 84 11.97 6.21 4.58
CA SER A 84 10.65 6.67 4.16
C SER A 84 9.52 5.80 4.73
N VAL A 85 9.65 4.48 4.63
CA VAL A 85 8.65 3.54 5.18
C VAL A 85 8.62 3.64 6.70
N TRP A 86 9.76 3.59 7.37
CA TRP A 86 9.82 3.69 8.83
C TRP A 86 9.26 5.02 9.35
N GLY A 87 9.68 6.13 8.74
CA GLY A 87 9.20 7.46 9.06
C GLY A 87 7.70 7.60 8.80
N GLY A 88 7.22 7.09 7.66
CA GLY A 88 5.81 7.10 7.29
C GLY A 88 4.93 6.31 8.26
N VAL A 89 5.34 5.10 8.66
CA VAL A 89 4.61 4.29 9.64
C VAL A 89 4.56 4.98 11.00
N LYS A 90 5.72 5.47 11.49
CA LYS A 90 5.79 6.16 12.78
C LYS A 90 4.98 7.45 12.79
N LEU A 91 5.08 8.24 11.72
CA LEU A 91 4.31 9.46 11.56
C LEU A 91 2.82 9.10 11.50
N GLY A 92 2.42 8.22 10.59
CA GLY A 92 1.04 7.77 10.40
C GLY A 92 0.38 7.30 11.70
N SER A 93 1.06 6.44 12.47
CA SER A 93 0.60 6.01 13.80
C SER A 93 0.38 7.18 14.78
N LYS A 94 1.30 8.16 14.78
CA LYS A 94 1.23 9.33 15.66
C LYS A 94 0.10 10.29 15.25
N VAL A 95 -0.07 10.55 13.95
CA VAL A 95 -1.11 11.48 13.47
C VAL A 95 -2.49 10.84 13.38
N ALA A 96 -2.60 9.52 13.25
CA ALA A 96 -3.89 8.82 13.21
C ALA A 96 -4.73 9.04 14.48
N ASN A 97 -4.08 9.25 15.63
CA ASN A 97 -4.75 9.55 16.89
C ASN A 97 -5.15 11.03 17.06
N ILE A 98 -4.65 11.91 16.19
CA ILE A 98 -4.90 13.35 16.27
C ILE A 98 -6.11 13.65 15.39
N LYS A 99 -7.23 14.05 16.01
CA LYS A 99 -8.38 14.61 15.28
C LYS A 99 -8.19 16.12 15.17
N ILE A 100 -8.00 16.63 13.95
CA ILE A 100 -7.92 18.07 13.69
C ILE A 100 -9.32 18.59 13.30
N GLY A 101 -10.12 18.98 14.28
CA GLY A 101 -11.48 19.50 14.06
C GLY A 101 -12.43 18.50 13.39
N SER A 102 -13.13 18.93 12.32
CA SER A 102 -14.14 18.13 11.59
C SER A 102 -13.55 17.19 10.52
N PHE A 103 -12.25 17.28 10.24
CA PHE A 103 -11.59 16.47 9.21
C PHE A 103 -10.78 15.34 9.85
N THR A 104 -11.02 14.10 9.40
CA THR A 104 -10.16 12.98 9.80
C THR A 104 -8.83 13.11 9.08
N ILE A 105 -7.70 12.86 9.77
CA ILE A 105 -6.35 12.98 9.19
C ILE A 105 -6.20 12.17 7.88
N GLY A 106 -6.91 11.05 7.75
CA GLY A 106 -6.98 10.28 6.51
C GLY A 106 -7.53 11.08 5.32
N GLN A 107 -8.57 11.90 5.53
CA GLN A 107 -9.13 12.75 4.48
C GLN A 107 -8.19 13.92 4.13
N PHE A 108 -7.42 14.41 5.09
CA PHE A 108 -6.44 15.47 4.87
C PHE A 108 -5.32 15.03 3.90
N GLY A 109 -4.86 13.79 4.01
CA GLY A 109 -3.88 13.20 3.08
C GLY A 109 -4.39 13.16 1.63
N THR A 110 -5.66 12.77 1.42
CA THR A 110 -6.29 12.76 0.09
C THR A 110 -6.39 14.18 -0.49
N VAL A 111 -6.80 15.16 0.31
CA VAL A 111 -6.91 16.57 -0.14
C VAL A 111 -5.54 17.14 -0.51
N ILE A 112 -4.51 16.93 0.32
CA ILE A 112 -3.15 17.39 0.01
C ILE A 112 -2.65 16.76 -1.29
N SER A 113 -2.80 15.44 -1.44
CA SER A 113 -2.37 14.74 -2.65
C SER A 113 -3.08 15.28 -3.90
N GLY A 114 -4.39 15.52 -3.80
CA GLY A 114 -5.17 16.12 -4.88
C GLY A 114 -4.69 17.53 -5.27
N ILE A 115 -4.38 18.38 -4.28
CA ILE A 115 -3.85 19.73 -4.54
C ILE A 115 -2.48 19.64 -5.22
N ILE A 116 -1.59 18.76 -4.76
CA ILE A 116 -0.27 18.54 -5.37
C ILE A 116 -0.42 18.13 -6.84
N LEU A 117 -1.32 17.18 -7.14
CA LEU A 117 -1.58 16.75 -8.52
C LEU A 117 -2.11 17.90 -9.39
N LEU A 118 -2.99 18.75 -8.86
CA LEU A 118 -3.54 19.90 -9.58
C LEU A 118 -2.44 20.92 -9.90
N ILE A 119 -1.50 21.15 -8.98
CA ILE A 119 -0.33 22.02 -9.20
C ILE A 119 0.59 21.43 -10.28
N ILE A 120 0.89 20.13 -10.23
CA ILE A 120 1.71 19.47 -11.25
C ILE A 120 1.05 19.58 -12.62
N ALA A 121 -0.26 19.30 -12.71
CA ALA A 121 -1.02 19.40 -13.94
C ALA A 121 -1.00 20.82 -14.51
N TYR A 122 -1.18 21.84 -13.67
CA TYR A 122 -1.09 23.24 -14.09
C TYR A 122 0.29 23.57 -14.67
N LYS A 123 1.38 23.16 -14.00
CA LYS A 123 2.76 23.39 -14.47
C LYS A 123 3.16 22.60 -15.70
N ALA A 124 2.45 21.51 -16.00
CA ALA A 124 2.68 20.73 -17.20
C ALA A 124 1.94 21.32 -18.43
N LEU A 125 0.86 22.07 -18.20
CA LEU A 125 -0.01 22.63 -19.25
C LEU A 125 0.37 24.07 -19.64
N PHE A 126 0.94 24.84 -18.70
CA PHE A 126 1.45 26.20 -18.90
C PHE A 126 2.94 26.27 -18.59
#